data_AF-A0A977LB39-F1
#
_entry.id   AF-A0A977LB39-F1
#
_cell.length_a   1.000
_cell.length_b   1.000
_cell.length_c   1.000
_cell.angle_alpha   90.00
_cell.angle_beta   90.00
_cell.angle_gamma   90.00
#
_symmetry.space_group_name_H-M   'P 1'
#
loop_
_entity.id
_entity.type
_entity.pdbx_description
1 polymer ?
#
loop_
_entity_poly.entity_id
_entity_poly.type
_entity_poly.pdbx_seq_one_letter_code
_entity_poly.pdbx_strand_id
1 'polypeptide(L)'
;MFNLFRKKGIPDLLPIMRMEDYHTHYLGQCSDGRLFWGYETFVFSKPMDEITGDEDWKKSRWEYAVLHTFDKKGNYLTTKHWFAGTTADVDNEKIKVKLQEMVSDLGQTEFKDIKVKTFKTVINGFIFGLVPDNESLTVELQPSSTISFQEPWDGEYFT
;
A
#
# COMPACT_ATOMS: atom_id res chain seq x y z
N MET A 1 29.50 -24.61 -5.50
CA MET A 1 29.97 -23.37 -6.13
C MET A 1 28.83 -22.88 -7.04
N PHE A 2 27.96 -22.00 -6.53
CA PHE A 2 26.89 -21.40 -7.32
C PHE A 2 26.80 -19.92 -6.97
N ASN A 3 27.58 -19.11 -7.67
CA ASN A 3 27.32 -17.68 -7.74
C ASN A 3 26.44 -17.49 -8.97
N LEU A 4 25.13 -17.71 -8.80
CA LEU A 4 24.15 -17.37 -9.81
C LEU A 4 23.94 -15.86 -9.70
N PHE A 5 24.30 -15.13 -10.74
CA PHE A 5 24.14 -13.69 -10.90
C PHE A 5 22.83 -13.19 -10.30
N ARG A 6 22.90 -12.63 -9.08
CA ARG A 6 21.80 -11.90 -8.46
C ARG A 6 21.54 -10.70 -9.37
N LYS A 7 20.36 -10.66 -9.99
CA LYS A 7 19.94 -9.54 -10.85
C LYS A 7 20.02 -8.28 -9.97
N LYS A 8 21.05 -7.44 -10.17
CA LYS A 8 21.20 -6.17 -9.45
C LYS A 8 20.08 -5.25 -9.93
N GLY A 9 19.04 -5.11 -9.13
CA GLY A 9 17.91 -4.24 -9.45
C GLY A 9 16.62 -4.68 -8.77
N ILE A 10 15.65 -3.80 -8.82
CA ILE A 10 14.29 -4.05 -8.34
C ILE A 10 13.69 -5.21 -9.16
N PRO A 11 13.09 -6.23 -8.52
CA PRO A 11 12.50 -7.36 -9.23
C PRO A 11 11.26 -6.93 -10.03
N ASP A 12 11.04 -7.58 -11.18
CA ASP A 12 9.83 -7.36 -11.99
C ASP A 12 8.54 -7.76 -11.24
N LEU A 13 8.65 -8.73 -10.33
CA LEU A 13 7.61 -9.14 -9.39
C LEU A 13 8.16 -9.01 -7.98
N LEU A 14 7.66 -8.03 -7.25
CA LEU A 14 7.99 -7.75 -5.86
C LEU A 14 7.23 -8.70 -4.94
N PRO A 15 7.91 -9.53 -4.13
CA PRO A 15 7.28 -10.25 -3.05
C PRO A 15 6.81 -9.29 -1.96
N ILE A 16 5.67 -9.59 -1.36
CA ILE A 16 5.14 -8.86 -0.21
C ILE A 16 4.72 -9.90 0.81
N MET A 17 5.34 -9.86 1.98
CA MET A 17 5.01 -10.73 3.09
C MET A 17 3.78 -10.19 3.82
N ARG A 18 2.83 -11.08 4.13
CA ARG A 18 1.71 -10.75 5.01
C ARG A 18 2.19 -10.77 6.45
N MET A 19 1.95 -9.67 7.16
CA MET A 19 2.13 -9.55 8.60
C MET A 19 0.77 -9.26 9.23
N GLU A 20 0.28 -10.20 10.03
CA GLU A 20 -1.07 -10.14 10.62
C GLU A 20 -1.26 -8.94 11.55
N ASP A 21 -0.22 -8.50 12.26
CA ASP A 21 -0.36 -7.40 13.22
C ASP A 21 0.12 -6.05 12.67
N TYR A 22 0.20 -5.90 11.34
CA TYR A 22 0.83 -4.72 10.72
C TYR A 22 0.21 -4.29 9.37
N HIS A 23 0.87 -3.35 8.67
CA HIS A 23 0.41 -2.72 7.42
C HIS A 23 0.05 -3.68 6.27
N THR A 24 0.54 -4.93 6.28
CA THR A 24 0.20 -5.95 5.29
C THR A 24 -0.84 -6.96 5.79
N HIS A 25 -1.61 -6.65 6.85
CA HIS A 25 -2.63 -7.54 7.39
C HIS A 25 -3.68 -7.99 6.34
N TYR A 26 -4.23 -7.04 5.57
CA TYR A 26 -5.21 -7.32 4.50
C TYR A 26 -4.51 -7.57 3.17
N LEU A 27 -3.77 -8.68 3.09
CA LEU A 27 -3.03 -9.11 1.90
C LEU A 27 -3.41 -10.54 1.53
N GLY A 28 -3.69 -10.80 0.25
CA GLY A 28 -3.98 -12.17 -0.16
C GLY A 28 -4.57 -12.37 -1.54
N GLN A 29 -5.36 -13.41 -1.69
CA GLN A 29 -5.95 -13.87 -2.95
C GLN A 29 -7.46 -14.11 -2.83
N CYS A 30 -8.21 -13.70 -3.85
CA CYS A 30 -9.63 -13.99 -4.02
C CYS A 30 -9.83 -15.41 -4.60
N SER A 31 -11.02 -15.99 -4.44
CA SER A 31 -11.35 -17.32 -4.98
C SER A 31 -11.22 -17.43 -6.51
N ASP A 32 -11.39 -16.33 -7.25
CA ASP A 32 -11.19 -16.27 -8.69
C ASP A 32 -9.69 -16.19 -9.10
N GLY A 33 -8.80 -16.06 -8.12
CA GLY A 33 -7.35 -15.99 -8.22
C GLY A 33 -6.76 -14.57 -8.29
N ARG A 34 -7.59 -13.51 -8.34
CA ARG A 34 -7.09 -12.12 -8.23
C ARG A 34 -6.37 -11.93 -6.89
N LEU A 35 -5.28 -11.19 -6.90
CA LEU A 35 -4.58 -10.80 -5.68
C LEU A 35 -5.14 -9.47 -5.17
N PHE A 36 -5.01 -9.21 -3.87
CA PHE A 36 -5.44 -7.95 -3.28
C PHE A 36 -4.52 -7.50 -2.15
N TRP A 37 -4.51 -6.19 -1.94
CA TRP A 37 -3.86 -5.56 -0.80
C TRP A 37 -4.68 -4.36 -0.33
N GLY A 38 -5.20 -4.45 0.89
CA GLY A 38 -5.88 -3.36 1.59
C GLY A 38 -5.01 -2.79 2.72
N TYR A 39 -5.06 -1.47 2.89
CA TYR A 39 -4.36 -0.78 3.99
C TYR A 39 -4.97 0.60 4.25
N GLU A 40 -4.65 1.14 5.42
CA GLU A 40 -4.94 2.51 5.83
C GLU A 40 -3.74 3.38 5.48
N THR A 41 -3.98 4.58 4.95
CA THR A 41 -2.92 5.54 4.63
C THR A 41 -3.45 6.97 4.65
N PHE A 42 -2.56 7.92 4.43
CA PHE A 42 -2.89 9.33 4.44
C PHE A 42 -2.09 10.11 3.40
N VAL A 43 -2.56 11.32 3.07
CA VAL A 43 -1.77 12.34 2.37
C VAL A 43 -1.84 13.65 3.13
N PHE A 44 -0.81 14.48 3.03
CA PHE A 44 -0.94 15.88 3.41
C PHE A 44 -1.47 16.68 2.22
N SER A 45 -2.57 17.40 2.43
CA SER A 45 -3.23 18.23 1.41
C SER A 45 -2.45 19.50 1.07
N LYS A 46 -1.41 19.80 1.85
CA LYS A 46 -0.51 20.94 1.69
C LYS A 46 0.92 20.49 2.01
N PRO A 47 1.96 21.16 1.47
CA PRO A 47 3.33 20.96 1.88
C PRO A 47 3.53 21.11 3.40
N MET A 48 4.41 20.30 4.00
CA MET A 48 4.63 20.31 5.45
C MET A 48 5.17 21.64 5.98
N ASP A 49 5.94 22.37 5.18
CA ASP A 49 6.47 23.70 5.51
C ASP A 49 5.40 24.80 5.53
N GLU A 50 4.23 24.57 4.94
CA GLU A 50 3.07 25.46 5.02
C GLU A 50 2.17 25.19 6.24
N ILE A 51 2.42 24.10 6.98
CA ILE A 51 1.65 23.71 8.16
C ILE A 51 2.30 24.35 9.40
N THR A 52 1.75 25.48 9.82
CA THR A 52 2.41 26.41 10.77
C THR A 52 1.76 26.49 12.15
N GLY A 53 0.87 25.55 12.49
CA GLY A 53 0.22 25.46 13.79
C GLY A 53 0.18 24.03 14.35
N ASP A 54 0.19 23.91 15.68
CA ASP A 54 0.33 22.63 16.40
C ASP A 54 -0.73 21.57 16.03
N GLU A 55 -1.92 21.99 15.60
CA GLU A 55 -3.00 21.09 15.18
C GLU A 55 -3.37 21.19 13.71
N ASP A 56 -2.74 22.09 12.95
CA ASP A 56 -3.09 22.30 11.54
C ASP A 56 -2.67 21.11 10.66
N TRP A 57 -1.71 20.30 11.13
CA TRP A 57 -1.36 19.05 10.48
C TRP A 57 -2.53 18.06 10.50
N LYS A 58 -3.34 18.02 11.57
CA LYS A 58 -4.50 17.11 11.67
C LYS A 58 -5.58 17.47 10.65
N LYS A 59 -5.78 18.77 10.40
CA LYS A 59 -6.72 19.28 9.39
C LYS A 59 -6.20 19.13 7.97
N SER A 60 -4.89 19.07 7.81
CA SER A 60 -4.22 18.94 6.51
C SER A 60 -3.89 17.48 6.16
N ARG A 61 -4.01 16.55 7.10
CA ARG A 61 -3.78 15.11 6.87
C ARG A 61 -5.09 14.43 6.51
N TRP A 62 -5.21 14.05 5.25
CA TRP A 62 -6.36 13.36 4.67
C TRP A 62 -6.19 11.86 4.80
N GLU A 63 -7.17 11.19 5.39
CA GLU A 63 -7.11 9.77 5.75
C GLU A 63 -7.89 8.92 4.74
N TYR A 64 -7.36 7.73 4.43
CA TYR A 64 -7.90 6.83 3.41
C TYR A 64 -7.88 5.37 3.87
N ALA A 65 -8.94 4.65 3.50
CA ALA A 65 -8.88 3.21 3.31
C ALA A 65 -8.67 2.93 1.82
N VAL A 66 -7.69 2.09 1.48
CA VAL A 66 -7.33 1.76 0.08
C VAL A 66 -7.32 0.25 -0.08
N LEU A 67 -7.81 -0.23 -1.23
CA LEU A 67 -7.76 -1.62 -1.63
C LEU A 67 -7.37 -1.73 -3.10
N HIS A 68 -6.15 -2.22 -3.34
CA HIS A 68 -5.66 -2.54 -4.66
C HIS A 68 -5.99 -3.98 -5.02
N THR A 69 -6.25 -4.22 -6.30
CA THR A 69 -6.42 -5.56 -6.85
C THR A 69 -5.50 -5.78 -8.04
N PHE A 70 -5.09 -7.04 -8.21
CA PHE A 70 -4.15 -7.46 -9.23
C PHE A 70 -4.65 -8.75 -9.89
N ASP A 71 -4.22 -8.98 -11.13
CA ASP A 71 -4.46 -10.27 -11.77
C ASP A 71 -3.58 -11.37 -11.16
N LYS A 72 -3.78 -12.62 -11.62
CA LYS A 72 -3.01 -13.80 -11.16
C LYS A 72 -1.50 -13.69 -11.40
N LYS A 73 -1.07 -12.77 -12.27
CA LYS A 73 0.33 -12.54 -12.63
C LYS A 73 0.89 -11.29 -11.93
N GLY A 74 0.13 -10.69 -10.99
CA GLY A 74 0.56 -9.53 -10.24
C GLY A 74 0.47 -8.21 -11.02
N ASN A 75 -0.20 -8.17 -12.18
CA ASN A 75 -0.44 -6.91 -12.87
C ASN A 75 -1.56 -6.15 -12.16
N TYR A 76 -1.37 -4.85 -11.94
CA TYR A 76 -2.38 -3.97 -11.38
C TYR A 76 -3.67 -3.98 -12.22
N LEU A 77 -4.82 -4.07 -11.54
CA LEU A 77 -6.15 -4.01 -12.14
C LEU A 77 -6.87 -2.71 -11.79
N THR A 78 -7.18 -2.52 -10.50
CA THR A 78 -7.93 -1.36 -10.04
C THR A 78 -7.71 -1.10 -8.55
N THR A 79 -8.12 0.09 -8.13
CA THR A 79 -8.11 0.54 -6.74
C THR A 79 -9.51 0.97 -6.32
N LYS A 80 -10.03 0.35 -5.26
CA LYS A 80 -11.16 0.89 -4.50
C LYS A 80 -10.58 1.73 -3.36
N HIS A 81 -11.17 2.88 -3.08
CA HIS A 81 -10.74 3.74 -1.99
C HIS A 81 -11.93 4.39 -1.30
N TRP A 82 -11.72 4.80 -0.06
CA TRP A 82 -12.64 5.63 0.69
C TRP A 82 -11.87 6.76 1.35
N PHE A 83 -12.25 8.00 1.05
CA PHE A 83 -11.75 9.18 1.74
C PHE A 83 -12.53 9.33 3.05
N ALA A 84 -11.82 9.19 4.17
CA ALA A 84 -12.43 9.17 5.50
C ALA A 84 -12.59 10.57 6.11
N GLY A 85 -11.99 11.60 5.49
CA GLY A 85 -11.92 12.95 6.01
C GLY A 85 -10.51 13.30 6.48
N THR A 86 -10.41 14.28 7.38
CA THR A 86 -9.14 14.70 7.97
C THR A 86 -8.88 13.98 9.29
N THR A 87 -7.63 13.87 9.74
CA THR A 87 -7.31 13.36 11.08
C THR A 87 -8.03 14.13 12.20
N ALA A 88 -8.37 15.40 11.97
CA ALA A 88 -9.11 16.21 12.95
C ALA A 88 -10.58 15.77 13.11
N ASP A 89 -11.17 15.19 12.06
CA ASP A 89 -12.61 14.90 12.00
C ASP A 89 -12.94 13.40 12.06
N VAL A 90 -11.96 12.55 11.75
CA VAL A 90 -12.21 11.12 11.55
C VAL A 90 -12.15 10.32 12.86
N ASP A 91 -12.99 9.29 12.90
CA ASP A 91 -12.90 8.20 13.88
C ASP A 91 -12.11 7.05 13.25
N ASN A 92 -10.92 6.76 13.79
CA ASN A 92 -10.02 5.72 13.27
C ASN A 92 -10.70 4.35 13.16
N GLU A 93 -11.62 4.03 14.06
CA GLU A 93 -12.32 2.74 14.00
C GLU A 93 -13.24 2.64 12.78
N LYS A 94 -13.78 3.76 12.30
CA LYS A 94 -14.57 3.77 11.05
C LYS A 94 -13.73 3.44 9.83
N ILE A 95 -12.46 3.85 9.79
CA ILE A 95 -11.55 3.54 8.68
C ILE A 95 -11.31 2.03 8.62
N LYS A 96 -11.00 1.41 9.76
CA LYS A 96 -10.83 -0.05 9.88
C LYS A 96 -12.06 -0.81 9.44
N VAL A 97 -13.24 -0.44 9.96
CA VAL A 97 -14.52 -1.05 9.56
C VAL A 97 -14.74 -0.90 8.06
N LYS A 98 -14.45 0.27 7.49
CA LYS A 98 -14.63 0.48 6.06
C LYS A 98 -13.68 -0.35 5.21
N LEU A 99 -12.43 -0.49 5.65
CA LEU A 99 -11.45 -1.35 4.98
C LEU A 99 -11.88 -2.82 5.03
N GLN A 100 -12.39 -3.29 6.18
CA GLN A 100 -12.95 -4.64 6.33
C GLN A 100 -14.14 -4.88 5.41
N GLU A 101 -15.05 -3.92 5.28
CA GLU A 101 -16.15 -3.97 4.31
C GLU A 101 -15.62 -4.08 2.87
N MET A 102 -14.64 -3.24 2.52
CA MET A 102 -14.03 -3.25 1.19
C MET A 102 -13.39 -4.61 0.85
N VAL A 103 -12.72 -5.24 1.80
CA VAL A 103 -12.15 -6.59 1.65
C VAL A 103 -13.25 -7.65 1.57
N SER A 104 -14.29 -7.55 2.41
CA SER A 104 -15.41 -8.49 2.42
C SER A 104 -16.19 -8.46 1.09
N ASP A 105 -16.29 -7.30 0.45
CA ASP A 105 -16.90 -7.13 -0.88
C ASP A 105 -16.16 -7.89 -2.00
N LEU A 106 -14.92 -8.34 -1.77
CA LEU A 106 -14.20 -9.21 -2.72
C LEU A 106 -14.77 -10.64 -2.75
N GLY A 107 -15.60 -11.02 -1.77
CA GLY A 107 -16.10 -12.37 -1.58
C GLY A 107 -15.13 -13.23 -0.77
N GLN A 108 -15.01 -14.51 -1.11
CA GLN A 108 -14.12 -15.42 -0.38
C GLN A 108 -12.64 -15.12 -0.68
N THR A 109 -11.86 -14.88 0.37
CA THR A 109 -10.44 -14.55 0.31
C THR A 109 -9.59 -15.50 1.15
N GLU A 110 -8.37 -15.77 0.70
CA GLU A 110 -7.29 -16.41 1.46
C GLU A 110 -6.21 -15.37 1.76
N PHE A 111 -5.91 -15.14 3.04
CA PHE A 111 -4.84 -14.24 3.44
C PHE A 111 -3.48 -14.92 3.35
N LYS A 112 -2.55 -14.32 2.60
CA LYS A 112 -1.24 -14.91 2.27
C LYS A 112 -0.29 -13.88 1.67
N ASP A 113 0.99 -14.25 1.61
CA ASP A 113 1.99 -13.52 0.83
C ASP A 113 1.62 -13.48 -0.65
N ILE A 114 1.93 -12.37 -1.31
CA ILE A 114 1.68 -12.20 -2.74
C ILE A 114 2.93 -11.73 -3.47
N LYS A 115 2.88 -11.79 -4.81
CA LYS A 115 3.89 -11.20 -5.68
C LYS A 115 3.19 -10.31 -6.71
N VAL A 116 3.58 -9.05 -6.77
CA VAL A 116 2.96 -8.06 -7.65
C VAL A 116 4.01 -7.24 -8.39
N LYS A 117 3.62 -6.66 -9.53
CA LYS A 117 4.47 -5.67 -10.19
C LYS A 117 4.33 -4.33 -9.48
N THR A 118 5.35 -3.49 -9.62
CA THR A 118 5.22 -2.07 -9.30
C THR A 118 4.10 -1.44 -10.13
N PHE A 119 3.42 -0.47 -9.56
CA PHE A 119 2.29 0.18 -10.18
C PHE A 119 2.07 1.56 -9.55
N LYS A 120 1.33 2.40 -10.28
CA LYS A 120 0.86 3.68 -9.76
C LYS A 120 -0.55 3.95 -10.24
N THR A 121 -1.33 4.57 -9.38
CA THR A 121 -2.62 5.18 -9.70
C THR A 121 -2.68 6.57 -9.07
N VAL A 122 -3.66 7.38 -9.48
CA VAL A 122 -3.87 8.72 -8.92
C VAL A 122 -5.21 8.76 -8.19
N ILE A 123 -5.22 9.26 -6.96
CA ILE A 123 -6.43 9.49 -6.17
C ILE A 123 -6.34 10.92 -5.63
N ASN A 124 -7.35 11.75 -5.93
CA ASN A 124 -7.40 13.15 -5.51
C ASN A 124 -6.13 13.97 -5.86
N GLY A 125 -5.47 13.63 -6.97
CA GLY A 125 -4.23 14.30 -7.42
C GLY A 125 -2.94 13.73 -6.84
N PHE A 126 -3.00 12.78 -5.91
CA PHE A 126 -1.83 12.15 -5.28
C PHE A 126 -1.55 10.77 -5.86
N ILE A 127 -0.27 10.37 -5.84
CA ILE A 127 0.17 9.06 -6.30
C ILE A 127 -0.05 8.02 -5.20
N PHE A 128 -0.67 6.91 -5.59
CA PHE A 128 -0.82 5.72 -4.76
C PHE A 128 -0.23 4.51 -5.48
N GLY A 129 0.47 3.65 -4.74
CA GLY A 129 0.96 2.37 -5.25
C GLY A 129 2.41 2.07 -4.85
N LEU A 130 3.00 1.10 -5.52
CA LEU A 130 4.38 0.66 -5.32
C LEU A 130 5.30 1.39 -6.30
N VAL A 131 5.99 2.42 -5.81
CA VAL A 131 6.79 3.32 -6.63
C VAL A 131 8.28 2.97 -6.47
N PRO A 132 8.96 2.53 -7.54
CA PRO A 132 10.38 2.23 -7.47
C PRO A 132 11.22 3.50 -7.43
N ASP A 133 12.23 3.53 -6.57
CA ASP A 133 13.37 4.43 -6.65
C ASP A 133 14.61 3.63 -7.10
N ASN A 134 15.05 3.91 -8.32
CA ASN A 134 16.17 3.21 -8.93
C ASN A 134 17.54 3.68 -8.41
N GLU A 135 17.61 4.86 -7.78
CA GLU A 135 18.86 5.37 -7.21
C GLU A 135 19.14 4.68 -5.87
N SER A 136 18.14 4.63 -4.99
CA SER A 136 18.25 3.91 -3.71
C SER A 136 18.03 2.40 -3.83
N LEU A 137 17.56 1.90 -4.98
CA LEU A 137 17.12 0.52 -5.19
C LEU A 137 16.08 0.10 -4.14
N THR A 138 15.04 0.91 -3.99
CA THR A 138 13.92 0.64 -3.09
C THR A 138 12.59 0.70 -3.84
N VAL A 139 11.54 0.14 -3.26
CA VAL A 139 10.16 0.35 -3.70
C VAL A 139 9.35 0.84 -2.51
N GLU A 140 8.82 2.05 -2.61
CA GLU A 140 8.03 2.64 -1.55
C GLU A 140 6.54 2.46 -1.81
N LEU A 141 5.79 2.15 -0.75
CA LEU A 141 4.34 2.27 -0.78
C LEU A 141 3.96 3.74 -0.62
N GLN A 142 3.47 4.32 -1.71
CA GLN A 142 2.97 5.67 -1.75
C GLN A 142 1.45 5.68 -1.54
N PRO A 143 0.90 6.73 -0.89
CA PRO A 143 1.59 7.88 -0.31
C PRO A 143 2.19 7.60 1.08
N SER A 144 2.89 8.60 1.62
CA SER A 144 3.43 8.66 2.98
C SER A 144 4.62 7.75 3.28
N SER A 145 5.08 6.97 2.30
CA SER A 145 6.27 6.11 2.42
C SER A 145 6.28 5.27 3.69
N THR A 146 5.10 4.83 4.15
CA THR A 146 4.94 4.13 5.44
C THR A 146 5.65 2.78 5.45
N ILE A 147 5.87 2.21 4.26
CA ILE A 147 6.72 1.04 4.10
C ILE A 147 7.60 1.17 2.86
N SER A 148 8.79 0.59 2.93
CA SER A 148 9.74 0.47 1.82
C SER A 148 10.29 -0.94 1.72
N PHE A 149 10.34 -1.48 0.51
CA PHE A 149 10.94 -2.77 0.18
C PHE A 149 12.31 -2.57 -0.43
N GLN A 150 13.26 -3.41 -0.04
CA GLN A 150 14.63 -3.38 -0.55
C GLN A 150 15.22 -4.78 -0.64
N GLU A 151 16.50 -4.86 -1.02
CA GLU A 151 17.26 -6.10 -0.94
C GLU A 151 17.15 -6.74 0.46
N PRO A 152 16.95 -8.07 0.57
CA PRO A 152 17.15 -9.08 -0.45
C PRO A 152 15.93 -9.40 -1.33
N TRP A 153 14.87 -8.58 -1.29
CA TRP A 153 13.63 -8.79 -2.05
C TRP A 153 12.90 -10.09 -1.66
N ASP A 154 12.91 -10.44 -0.37
CA ASP A 154 12.21 -11.60 0.20
C ASP A 154 10.77 -11.29 0.63
N GLY A 155 10.37 -10.02 0.60
CA GLY A 155 9.04 -9.54 0.92
C GLY A 155 8.89 -8.90 2.29
N GLU A 156 9.96 -8.90 3.09
CA GLU A 156 10.06 -8.04 4.26
C GLU A 156 10.16 -6.57 3.84
N TYR A 157 9.71 -5.68 4.72
CA TYR A 157 9.72 -4.24 4.51
C TYR A 157 10.18 -3.49 5.75
N PHE A 158 10.58 -2.25 5.54
CA PHE A 158 11.01 -1.29 6.56
C PHE A 158 9.96 -0.19 6.72
N THR A 159 9.84 0.37 7.92
CA THR A 159 8.89 1.44 8.29
C THR A 159 9.61 2.62 8.91
#